data_AF-A0A7R9HTG0-F1
#
_entry.id   AF-A0A7R9HTG0-F1
#
_cell.length_a   1.000
_cell.length_b   1.000
_cell.length_c   1.000
_cell.angle_alpha   90.00
_cell.angle_beta   90.00
_cell.angle_gamma   90.00
#
_symmetry.space_group_name_H-M   'P 1'
#
loop_
_entity.id
_entity.type
_entity.pdbx_description
1 polymer ?
#
loop_
_entity_poly.entity_id
_entity_poly.type
_entity_poly.pdbx_seq_one_letter_code
_entity_poly.pdbx_strand_id
1 'polypeptide(L)'
;MNGYSRQFVTGKSWNEVANKFQLPGLGYKDVKDVCPPEIDVACHNSSSSSTISGPEEIVKTFVKQLQKENIFARAINVANIAYHSRYIRPAAPKLLEYLKKLVTDPKPRSPKWISSSVPENEWETPLAKYSSAEYHTNNLLSPVLFEESTKCIPNNAIVIEIAPHGLLQAIVRRSFAPKGHHIPLALRGHPNSTEFLLAAVGKLYMGGLLPKVSNLYPPVQYPVSRGTASLSSLVTWNHEDILDSPIDIDISQMEGFDTSVDHN
;
A
#
# COMPACT_ATOMS: atom_id res chain seq x y z
N MET A 1 2.04 12.27 11.12
CA MET A 1 2.96 12.21 12.28
C MET A 1 4.39 12.21 11.76
N ASN A 2 5.29 13.04 12.28
CA ASN A 2 6.60 13.29 11.66
C ASN A 2 7.58 12.12 11.95
N GLY A 3 7.98 11.37 10.90
CA GLY A 3 8.94 10.27 10.98
C GLY A 3 10.29 10.68 11.59
N TYR A 4 10.60 11.97 11.55
CA TYR A 4 11.79 12.57 12.16
C TYR A 4 11.92 12.30 13.67
N SER A 5 10.83 12.45 14.44
CA SER A 5 10.85 12.28 15.90
C SER A 5 11.16 10.84 16.31
N ARG A 6 10.66 9.86 15.55
CA ARG A 6 10.93 8.43 15.77
C ARG A 6 12.41 8.15 15.57
N GLN A 7 12.99 8.60 14.46
CA GLN A 7 14.37 8.32 14.11
C GLN A 7 15.39 9.05 14.99
N PHE A 8 15.07 10.25 15.46
CA PHE A 8 15.96 11.05 16.31
C PHE A 8 16.16 10.44 17.70
N VAL A 9 15.09 9.93 18.32
CA VAL A 9 15.17 9.34 19.67
C VAL A 9 15.92 8.01 19.63
N THR A 10 15.65 7.19 18.61
CA THR A 10 16.27 5.86 18.48
C THR A 10 17.74 5.94 18.09
N GLY A 11 18.14 6.92 17.28
CA GLY A 11 19.55 7.09 16.88
C GLY A 11 20.49 7.59 17.99
N LYS A 12 19.97 8.14 19.10
CA LYS A 12 20.79 8.68 20.20
C LYS A 12 20.92 7.76 21.42
N SER A 13 20.14 6.69 21.48
CA SER A 13 20.04 5.83 22.68
C SER A 13 20.61 4.43 22.48
N TRP A 14 21.26 4.17 21.35
CA TRP A 14 21.58 2.82 20.89
C TRP A 14 23.07 2.64 20.62
N ASN A 15 23.71 1.77 21.41
CA ASN A 15 25.14 1.44 21.31
C ASN A 15 25.43 0.02 20.78
N GLU A 16 24.41 -0.80 20.53
CA GLU A 16 24.55 -2.18 20.03
C GLU A 16 24.01 -2.32 18.61
N VAL A 17 24.74 -3.04 17.74
CA VAL A 17 24.36 -3.23 16.34
C VAL A 17 23.25 -4.27 16.24
N ALA A 18 22.11 -3.87 15.69
CA ALA A 18 20.96 -4.73 15.51
C ALA A 18 20.65 -4.95 14.02
N ASN A 19 20.29 -6.19 13.66
CA ASN A 19 19.94 -6.55 12.29
C ASN A 19 18.50 -7.02 12.17
N LYS A 20 17.94 -6.82 10.98
CA LYS A 20 16.67 -7.43 10.58
C LYS A 20 16.84 -8.26 9.33
N PHE A 21 16.18 -9.41 9.32
CA PHE A 21 16.11 -10.27 8.16
C PHE A 21 14.66 -10.60 7.85
N GLN A 22 14.28 -10.44 6.58
CA GLN A 22 13.06 -11.04 6.06
C GLN A 22 13.33 -12.52 5.78
N LEU A 23 12.39 -13.38 6.13
CA LEU A 23 12.42 -14.81 5.84
C LEU A 23 11.31 -15.16 4.84
N PRO A 24 11.54 -15.02 3.52
CA PRO A 24 10.61 -15.53 2.52
C PRO A 24 10.49 -17.05 2.61
N GLY A 25 9.26 -17.56 2.63
CA GLY A 25 8.96 -18.98 2.77
C GLY A 25 8.67 -19.43 4.20
N LEU A 26 8.93 -18.59 5.22
CA LEU A 26 8.74 -18.95 6.63
C LEU A 26 7.85 -17.94 7.35
N GLY A 27 6.64 -18.36 7.73
CA GLY A 27 5.66 -17.51 8.42
C GLY A 27 5.93 -17.36 9.92
N TYR A 28 5.16 -16.51 10.59
CA TYR A 28 5.26 -16.33 12.04
C TYR A 28 5.05 -17.66 12.80
N LYS A 29 4.03 -18.42 12.41
CA LYS A 29 3.68 -19.69 13.07
C LYS A 29 4.80 -20.72 13.00
N ASP A 30 5.57 -20.72 11.92
CA ASP A 30 6.66 -21.66 11.70
C ASP A 30 7.95 -21.21 12.42
N VAL A 31 8.19 -19.89 12.48
CA VAL A 31 9.45 -19.36 13.00
C VAL A 31 9.45 -19.15 14.53
N LYS A 32 8.28 -18.92 15.14
CA LYS A 32 8.19 -18.53 16.57
C LYS A 32 8.79 -19.57 17.52
N ASP A 33 8.70 -20.86 17.18
CA ASP A 33 9.12 -21.98 18.04
C ASP A 33 10.57 -22.41 17.75
N VAL A 34 11.15 -21.96 16.63
CA VAL A 34 12.54 -22.24 16.23
C VAL A 34 13.48 -21.05 16.45
N CYS A 35 12.93 -19.85 16.66
CA CYS A 35 13.73 -18.66 16.92
C CYS A 35 14.47 -18.78 18.27
N PRO A 36 15.78 -18.45 18.30
CA PRO A 36 16.50 -18.23 19.55
C PRO A 36 15.79 -17.23 20.46
N PRO A 37 15.92 -17.36 21.79
CA PRO A 37 15.19 -16.51 22.75
C PRO A 37 15.53 -15.01 22.67
N GLU A 38 16.68 -14.66 22.08
CA GLU A 38 17.14 -13.30 21.80
C GLU A 38 16.59 -12.71 20.50
N ILE A 39 15.94 -13.51 19.65
CA ILE A 39 15.39 -13.06 18.38
C ILE A 39 13.88 -12.88 18.53
N ASP A 40 13.40 -11.67 18.26
CA ASP A 40 11.97 -11.38 18.19
C ASP A 40 11.48 -11.46 16.74
N VAL A 41 10.27 -11.96 16.53
CA VAL A 41 9.58 -11.82 15.24
C VAL A 41 8.95 -10.43 15.18
N ALA A 42 9.59 -9.55 14.43
CA ALA A 42 9.23 -8.13 14.33
C ALA A 42 8.05 -7.87 13.40
N CYS A 43 7.87 -8.66 12.33
CA CYS A 43 6.75 -8.48 11.40
C CYS A 43 6.17 -9.83 10.96
N HIS A 44 4.85 -9.96 11.05
CA HIS A 44 4.07 -11.07 10.51
C HIS A 44 3.60 -10.62 9.12
N ASN A 45 4.36 -10.92 8.07
CA ASN A 45 4.07 -10.39 6.74
C ASN A 45 2.99 -11.21 6.03
N SER A 46 3.13 -12.53 6.01
CA SER A 46 2.14 -13.48 5.49
C SER A 46 2.32 -14.85 6.15
N SER A 47 1.43 -15.79 5.84
CA SER A 47 1.55 -17.20 6.25
C SER A 47 2.87 -17.86 5.85
N SER A 48 3.56 -17.31 4.86
CA SER A 48 4.86 -17.78 4.34
C SER A 48 5.92 -16.68 4.33
N SER A 49 5.78 -15.64 5.15
CA SER A 49 6.83 -14.65 5.30
C SER A 49 6.77 -13.94 6.64
N SER A 50 7.93 -13.84 7.29
CA SER A 50 8.11 -13.09 8.52
C SER A 50 9.35 -12.20 8.43
N THR A 51 9.51 -11.32 9.41
CA THR A 51 10.74 -10.55 9.60
C THR A 51 11.20 -10.72 11.04
N ILE A 52 12.43 -11.17 11.21
CA ILE A 52 13.07 -11.35 12.51
C ILE A 52 13.98 -10.16 12.83
N SER A 53 14.15 -9.87 14.11
CA SER A 53 14.94 -8.76 14.62
C SER A 53 15.64 -9.14 15.92
N GLY A 54 16.92 -8.75 16.05
CA GLY A 54 17.70 -9.05 17.25
C GLY A 54 19.16 -8.61 17.13
N PRO A 55 20.02 -9.03 18.09
CA PRO A 55 21.43 -8.72 18.10
C PRO A 55 22.11 -9.25 16.84
N GLU A 56 22.97 -8.45 16.23
CA GLU A 56 23.56 -8.74 14.91
C GLU A 56 24.17 -10.15 14.80
N GLU A 57 25.04 -10.52 15.75
CA GLU A 57 25.77 -11.79 15.69
C GLU A 57 24.86 -13.01 15.88
N ILE A 58 23.85 -12.90 16.74
CA ILE A 58 22.88 -13.98 16.98
C ILE A 58 21.98 -14.16 15.76
N VAL A 59 21.47 -13.06 15.19
CA VAL A 59 20.62 -13.10 13.98
C VAL A 59 21.40 -13.66 12.80
N LYS A 60 22.66 -13.23 12.58
CA LYS A 60 23.50 -13.79 11.51
C LYS A 60 23.76 -15.27 11.68
N THR A 61 24.00 -15.73 12.91
CA THR A 61 24.22 -17.15 13.20
C THR A 61 22.98 -17.98 12.88
N PHE A 62 21.81 -17.52 13.34
CA PHE A 62 20.54 -18.16 13.05
C PHE A 62 20.22 -18.17 11.54
N VAL A 63 20.44 -17.05 10.85
CA VAL A 63 20.27 -16.99 9.39
C VAL A 63 21.19 -17.96 8.65
N LYS A 64 22.44 -18.11 9.07
CA LYS A 64 23.36 -19.12 8.49
C LYS A 64 22.86 -20.54 8.72
N GLN A 65 22.22 -20.83 9.85
CA GLN A 65 21.58 -22.13 10.09
C GLN A 65 20.40 -22.34 9.13
N LEU A 66 19.49 -21.38 9.04
CA LEU A 66 18.35 -21.43 8.11
C LEU A 66 18.80 -21.64 6.66
N GLN A 67 19.88 -20.97 6.25
CA GLN A 67 20.44 -21.13 4.90
C GLN A 67 20.98 -22.54 4.64
N LYS A 68 21.54 -23.23 5.65
CA LYS A 68 21.94 -24.65 5.53
C LYS A 68 20.75 -25.57 5.34
N GLU A 69 19.58 -25.17 5.85
CA GLU A 69 18.29 -25.85 5.69
C GLU A 69 17.55 -25.42 4.41
N ASN A 70 18.22 -24.71 3.50
CA ASN A 70 17.66 -24.16 2.25
C ASN A 70 16.54 -23.11 2.46
N ILE A 71 16.48 -22.48 3.62
CA ILE A 71 15.55 -21.38 3.89
C ILE A 71 16.23 -20.05 3.52
N PHE A 72 15.63 -19.33 2.59
CA PHE A 72 16.15 -18.04 2.14
C PHE A 72 15.89 -16.95 3.18
N ALA A 73 16.90 -16.10 3.39
CA ALA A 73 16.82 -14.95 4.29
C ALA A 73 17.44 -13.73 3.61
N ARG A 74 16.76 -12.59 3.69
CA ARG A 74 17.19 -11.33 3.09
C ARG A 74 17.40 -10.27 4.17
N ALA A 75 18.61 -9.72 4.24
CA ALA A 75 18.91 -8.61 5.14
C ALA A 75 18.08 -7.36 4.78
N ILE A 76 17.58 -6.67 5.80
CA ILE A 76 16.90 -5.38 5.67
C ILE A 76 17.79 -4.33 6.32
N ASN A 77 18.14 -3.28 5.57
CA ASN A 77 18.87 -2.16 6.14
C ASN A 77 17.97 -1.39 7.12
N VAL A 78 18.33 -1.39 8.39
CA VAL A 78 17.60 -0.74 9.48
C VAL A 78 18.43 0.31 10.21
N ALA A 79 19.54 0.75 9.61
CA ALA A 79 20.48 1.69 10.22
C ALA A 79 20.87 1.27 11.66
N ASN A 80 21.10 -0.03 11.85
CA ASN A 80 21.47 -0.67 13.12
C ASN A 80 20.41 -0.59 14.25
N ILE A 81 19.13 -0.33 13.92
CA ILE A 81 18.04 -0.24 14.90
C ILE A 81 17.07 -1.43 14.78
N ALA A 82 16.90 -2.18 15.87
CA ALA A 82 15.95 -3.28 15.95
C ALA A 82 14.53 -2.79 16.28
N TYR A 83 13.88 -2.10 15.34
CA TYR A 83 12.47 -1.71 15.48
C TYR A 83 11.55 -2.92 15.75
N HIS A 84 10.41 -2.73 16.41
CA HIS A 84 9.41 -3.78 16.66
C HIS A 84 9.98 -4.99 17.42
N SER A 85 10.86 -4.73 18.39
CA SER A 85 11.46 -5.78 19.23
C SER A 85 11.68 -5.26 20.65
N ARG A 86 11.92 -6.15 21.60
CA ARG A 86 12.18 -5.82 23.02
C ARG A 86 13.31 -4.82 23.19
N TYR A 87 14.26 -4.87 22.28
CA TYR A 87 15.45 -4.06 22.23
C TYR A 87 15.14 -2.58 22.20
N ILE A 88 14.09 -2.12 21.50
CA ILE A 88 13.79 -0.69 21.37
C ILE A 88 13.11 -0.09 22.61
N ARG A 89 12.77 -0.93 23.61
CA ARG A 89 12.07 -0.54 24.85
C ARG A 89 12.78 0.54 25.68
N PRO A 90 14.12 0.60 25.81
CA PRO A 90 14.79 1.68 26.54
C PRO A 90 14.53 3.08 25.93
N ALA A 91 14.22 3.16 24.63
CA ALA A 91 13.86 4.42 23.98
C ALA A 91 12.41 4.84 24.25
N ALA A 92 11.55 3.93 24.77
CA ALA A 92 10.12 4.16 24.92
C ALA A 92 9.77 5.36 25.83
N PRO A 93 10.35 5.52 27.04
CA PRO A 93 9.97 6.63 27.91
C PRO A 93 10.26 7.99 27.29
N LYS A 94 11.45 8.13 26.69
CA LYS A 94 11.88 9.35 26.01
C LYS A 94 11.03 9.64 24.78
N LEU A 95 10.74 8.62 23.97
CA LEU A 95 9.86 8.77 22.81
C LEU A 95 8.46 9.22 23.23
N LEU A 96 7.88 8.58 24.25
CA LEU A 96 6.56 8.93 24.76
C LEU A 96 6.52 10.38 25.25
N GLU A 97 7.53 10.81 26.00
CA GLU A 97 7.63 12.20 26.47
C GLU A 97 7.63 13.20 25.30
N TYR A 98 8.42 12.95 24.25
CA TYR A 98 8.43 13.80 23.06
C TYR A 98 7.09 13.76 22.32
N LEU A 99 6.50 12.57 22.14
CA LEU A 99 5.24 12.43 21.43
C LEU A 99 4.08 13.07 22.17
N LYS A 100 4.08 13.09 23.51
CA LYS A 100 3.07 13.82 24.31
C LYS A 100 3.11 15.33 24.09
N LYS A 101 4.30 15.90 23.82
CA LYS A 101 4.45 17.31 23.47
C LYS A 101 3.93 17.62 22.05
N LEU A 102 3.93 16.63 21.16
CA LEU A 102 3.50 16.78 19.76
C LEU A 102 2.03 16.42 19.53
N VAL A 103 1.51 15.42 20.26
CA VAL A 103 0.14 14.93 20.17
C VAL A 103 -0.58 15.30 21.46
N THR A 104 -0.88 16.59 21.59
CA THR A 104 -1.53 17.15 22.78
C THR A 104 -3.03 16.84 22.84
N ASP A 105 -3.68 16.67 21.69
CA ASP A 105 -5.10 16.36 21.57
C ASP A 105 -5.31 15.15 20.62
N PRO A 106 -5.19 13.91 21.14
CA PRO A 106 -5.35 12.69 20.35
C PRO A 106 -6.73 12.58 19.70
N LYS A 107 -6.77 12.35 18.39
CA LYS A 107 -8.02 12.14 17.66
C LYS A 107 -8.45 10.66 17.66
N PRO A 108 -9.75 10.37 17.73
CA PRO A 108 -10.25 9.01 17.66
C PRO A 108 -9.94 8.40 16.29
N ARG A 109 -9.59 7.12 16.28
CA ARG A 109 -9.38 6.32 15.06
C ARG A 109 -10.73 5.85 14.55
N SER A 110 -10.98 6.00 13.26
CA SER A 110 -12.19 5.43 12.65
C SER A 110 -12.06 3.89 12.55
N PRO A 111 -13.18 3.14 12.51
CA PRO A 111 -13.15 1.69 12.31
C PRO A 111 -12.53 1.26 10.96
N LYS A 112 -12.40 2.17 9.99
CA LYS A 112 -11.70 1.91 8.72
C LYS A 112 -10.18 1.76 8.88
N TRP A 113 -9.61 2.25 9.99
CA TRP A 113 -8.19 2.12 10.28
C TRP A 113 -7.94 0.88 11.13
N ILE A 114 -7.64 -0.23 10.46
CA ILE A 114 -7.22 -1.49 11.09
C ILE A 114 -5.82 -1.33 11.71
N SER A 115 -5.66 -1.70 12.99
CA SER A 115 -4.34 -1.62 13.65
C SER A 115 -3.49 -2.83 13.32
N SER A 116 -2.26 -2.60 12.88
CA SER A 116 -1.25 -3.66 12.75
C SER A 116 -0.26 -3.70 13.92
N SER A 117 -0.52 -2.97 15.01
CA SER A 117 0.35 -2.95 16.20
C SER A 117 -0.37 -3.28 17.51
N VAL A 118 -1.68 -3.48 17.45
CA VAL A 118 -2.51 -3.93 18.57
C VAL A 118 -3.29 -5.15 18.08
N PRO A 119 -3.29 -6.27 18.82
CA PRO A 119 -4.09 -7.44 18.50
C PRO A 119 -5.59 -7.12 18.34
N GLU A 120 -6.29 -7.87 17.49
CA GLU A 120 -7.70 -7.64 17.15
C GLU A 120 -8.62 -7.62 18.38
N ASN A 121 -8.41 -8.55 19.31
CA ASN A 121 -9.15 -8.63 20.58
C ASN A 121 -8.97 -7.40 21.49
N GLU A 122 -8.00 -6.52 21.18
CA GLU A 122 -7.68 -5.32 21.95
C GLU A 122 -7.99 -4.02 21.18
N TRP A 123 -8.61 -4.08 20.00
CA TRP A 123 -8.92 -2.88 19.20
C TRP A 123 -9.90 -1.92 19.89
N GLU A 124 -10.73 -2.43 20.80
CA GLU A 124 -11.69 -1.62 21.56
C GLU A 124 -11.11 -0.99 22.83
N THR A 125 -9.83 -1.24 23.12
CA THR A 125 -9.14 -0.64 24.28
C THR A 125 -8.88 0.86 24.07
N PRO A 126 -8.74 1.66 25.15
CA PRO A 126 -8.39 3.07 25.03
C PRO A 126 -7.09 3.32 24.24
N LEU A 127 -6.11 2.41 24.35
CA LEU A 127 -4.86 2.48 23.60
C LEU A 127 -5.10 2.45 22.09
N ALA A 128 -5.98 1.57 21.61
CA ALA A 128 -6.27 1.42 20.20
C ALA A 128 -7.31 2.42 19.66
N LYS A 129 -8.17 2.99 20.52
CA LYS A 129 -9.22 3.92 20.09
C LYS A 129 -8.73 5.27 19.58
N TYR A 130 -7.53 5.71 19.99
CA TYR A 130 -7.00 7.03 19.64
C TYR A 130 -5.66 6.93 18.93
N SER A 131 -5.39 7.89 18.04
CA SER A 131 -4.05 8.07 17.44
C SER A 131 -3.15 8.85 18.41
N SER A 132 -2.95 8.30 19.61
CA SER A 132 -2.26 8.96 20.73
C SER A 132 -0.75 8.75 20.72
N ALA A 133 -0.04 9.49 21.56
CA ALA A 133 1.39 9.30 21.79
C ALA A 133 1.69 7.86 22.27
N GLU A 134 0.86 7.32 23.15
CA GLU A 134 0.91 5.94 23.63
C GLU A 134 0.73 4.93 22.49
N TYR A 135 -0.28 5.12 21.63
CA TYR A 135 -0.52 4.25 20.47
C TYR A 135 0.68 4.20 19.52
N HIS A 136 1.25 5.38 19.22
CA HIS A 136 2.40 5.48 18.33
C HIS A 136 3.70 4.99 18.96
N THR A 137 3.81 5.05 20.29
CA THR A 137 4.92 4.44 21.04
C THR A 137 4.78 2.91 21.00
N ASN A 138 3.61 2.37 21.30
CA ASN A 138 3.29 0.95 21.17
C ASN A 138 3.62 0.43 19.75
N ASN A 139 3.23 1.17 18.71
CA ASN A 139 3.53 0.81 17.33
C ASN A 139 5.03 0.57 17.06
N LEU A 140 5.93 1.30 17.72
CA LEU A 140 7.37 1.14 17.54
C LEU A 140 7.93 -0.08 18.28
N LEU A 141 7.32 -0.42 19.41
CA LEU A 141 7.78 -1.47 20.32
C LEU A 141 7.22 -2.85 19.96
N SER A 142 5.99 -2.87 19.47
CA SER A 142 5.23 -4.10 19.23
C SER A 142 5.48 -4.64 17.81
N PRO A 143 5.33 -5.96 17.61
CA PRO A 143 5.37 -6.58 16.29
C PRO A 143 4.34 -5.97 15.33
N VAL A 144 4.65 -6.03 14.03
CA VAL A 144 3.73 -5.64 12.97
C VAL A 144 2.88 -6.83 12.55
N LEU A 145 1.60 -6.83 12.93
CA LEU A 145 0.60 -7.86 12.67
C LEU A 145 -0.05 -7.69 11.29
N PHE A 146 0.74 -7.74 10.22
CA PHE A 146 0.28 -7.44 8.86
C PHE A 146 -0.56 -8.58 8.27
N GLU A 147 -0.17 -9.84 8.46
CA GLU A 147 -0.96 -11.02 8.05
C GLU A 147 -2.34 -10.99 8.70
N GLU A 148 -2.41 -10.67 9.99
CA GLU A 148 -3.66 -10.58 10.73
C GLU A 148 -4.52 -9.43 10.20
N SER A 149 -3.94 -8.23 10.05
CA SER A 149 -4.66 -7.05 9.57
C SER A 149 -5.19 -7.21 8.14
N THR A 150 -4.49 -7.96 7.30
CA THR A 150 -4.89 -8.19 5.90
C THR A 150 -6.10 -9.09 5.76
N LYS A 151 -6.43 -9.92 6.77
CA LYS A 151 -7.64 -10.75 6.78
C LYS A 151 -8.94 -9.93 6.85
N CYS A 152 -8.85 -8.68 7.31
CA CYS A 152 -10.00 -7.76 7.35
C CYS A 152 -10.30 -7.12 5.99
N ILE A 153 -9.45 -7.30 4.98
CA ILE A 153 -9.62 -6.69 3.66
C ILE A 153 -10.46 -7.63 2.78
N PRO A 154 -11.53 -7.13 2.12
CA PRO A 154 -12.34 -7.95 1.22
C PRO A 154 -11.57 -8.55 0.04
N ASN A 155 -11.94 -9.76 -0.38
CA ASN A 155 -11.24 -10.51 -1.45
C ASN A 155 -11.21 -9.82 -2.83
N ASN A 156 -12.17 -8.94 -3.12
CA ASN A 156 -12.27 -8.19 -4.37
C ASN A 156 -11.82 -6.72 -4.22
N ALA A 157 -11.07 -6.40 -3.16
CA ALA A 157 -10.61 -5.04 -2.91
C ALA A 157 -9.53 -4.60 -3.91
N ILE A 158 -9.50 -3.29 -4.17
CA ILE A 158 -8.36 -2.61 -4.79
C ILE A 158 -7.47 -2.10 -3.66
N VAL A 159 -6.26 -2.66 -3.55
CA VAL A 159 -5.26 -2.31 -2.55
C VAL A 159 -4.25 -1.36 -3.16
N ILE A 160 -4.22 -0.13 -2.65
CA ILE A 160 -3.30 0.91 -3.09
C ILE A 160 -2.12 0.96 -2.12
N GLU A 161 -0.89 0.72 -2.62
CA GLU A 161 0.31 0.80 -1.78
C GLU A 161 0.90 2.20 -1.82
N ILE A 162 0.76 2.91 -0.71
CA ILE A 162 1.29 4.26 -0.49
C ILE A 162 2.68 4.13 0.15
N ALA A 163 3.69 3.99 -0.71
CA ALA A 163 5.08 3.89 -0.31
C ALA A 163 5.99 4.45 -1.43
N PRO A 164 7.22 4.90 -1.13
CA PRO A 164 8.19 5.34 -2.14
C PRO A 164 8.71 4.18 -3.01
N HIS A 165 8.35 2.94 -2.68
CA HIS A 165 8.64 1.74 -3.45
C HIS A 165 7.67 0.63 -3.02
N GLY A 166 7.16 -0.16 -3.98
CA GLY A 166 6.29 -1.31 -3.76
C GLY A 166 6.92 -2.51 -3.03
N LEU A 167 7.44 -2.32 -1.81
CA LEU A 167 8.09 -3.38 -1.02
C LEU A 167 7.12 -4.48 -0.58
N LEU A 168 5.84 -4.14 -0.37
CA LEU A 168 4.83 -5.09 0.08
C LEU A 168 4.18 -5.86 -1.07
N GLN A 169 4.53 -5.55 -2.32
CA GLN A 169 3.91 -6.13 -3.50
C GLN A 169 3.86 -7.65 -3.49
N ALA A 170 4.97 -8.32 -3.17
CA ALA A 170 5.01 -9.79 -3.15
C ALA A 170 4.12 -10.39 -2.05
N ILE A 171 4.03 -9.70 -0.91
CA ILE A 171 3.24 -10.13 0.25
C ILE A 171 1.75 -9.93 -0.05
N VAL A 172 1.38 -8.70 -0.44
CA VAL A 172 0.01 -8.30 -0.73
C VAL A 172 -0.56 -9.12 -1.89
N ARG A 173 0.18 -9.31 -2.99
CA ARG A 173 -0.30 -10.14 -4.11
C ARG A 173 -0.62 -11.58 -3.70
N ARG A 174 0.14 -12.17 -2.77
CA ARG A 174 -0.16 -13.52 -2.26
C ARG A 174 -1.38 -13.54 -1.35
N SER A 175 -1.57 -12.51 -0.53
CA SER A 175 -2.72 -12.40 0.37
C SER A 175 -4.04 -12.16 -0.36
N PHE A 176 -4.03 -11.55 -1.55
CA PHE A 176 -5.25 -11.08 -2.23
C PHE A 176 -5.49 -11.67 -3.64
N ALA A 177 -4.59 -12.49 -4.18
CA ALA A 177 -4.81 -13.15 -5.46
C ALA A 177 -5.91 -14.23 -5.37
N PRO A 178 -6.66 -14.50 -6.47
CA PRO A 178 -6.57 -13.85 -7.78
C PRO A 178 -7.52 -12.65 -7.96
N LYS A 179 -8.45 -12.40 -7.02
CA LYS A 179 -9.57 -11.46 -7.21
C LYS A 179 -9.25 -10.01 -6.81
N GLY A 180 -8.28 -9.80 -5.92
CA GLY A 180 -7.86 -8.47 -5.48
C GLY A 180 -6.84 -7.85 -6.42
N HIS A 181 -6.92 -6.53 -6.59
CA HIS A 181 -5.96 -5.77 -7.39
C HIS A 181 -4.99 -5.03 -6.48
N HIS A 182 -3.69 -5.23 -6.67
CA HIS A 182 -2.66 -4.47 -5.97
C HIS A 182 -2.03 -3.43 -6.90
N ILE A 183 -2.06 -2.16 -6.50
CA ILE A 183 -1.59 -1.02 -7.29
C ILE A 183 -0.55 -0.24 -6.46
N PRO A 184 0.75 -0.41 -6.72
CA PRO A 184 1.78 0.43 -6.12
C PRO A 184 1.80 1.82 -6.76
N LEU A 185 2.01 2.86 -5.97
CA LEU A 185 2.09 4.25 -6.45
C LEU A 185 3.50 4.69 -6.85
N ALA A 186 4.54 3.98 -6.43
CA ALA A 186 5.93 4.28 -6.79
C ALA A 186 6.79 3.01 -6.91
N LEU A 187 7.82 3.10 -7.75
CA LEU A 187 8.80 2.04 -7.97
C LEU A 187 10.21 2.64 -7.99
N ARG A 188 11.03 2.24 -7.01
CA ARG A 188 12.45 2.63 -6.95
C ARG A 188 13.16 2.19 -8.23
N GLY A 189 13.92 3.12 -8.82
CA GLY A 189 14.69 2.86 -10.05
C GLY A 189 13.87 3.01 -11.35
N HIS A 190 12.58 3.36 -11.28
CA HIS A 190 11.82 3.68 -12.47
C HIS A 190 12.34 5.00 -13.09
N PRO A 191 12.60 5.06 -14.41
CA PRO A 191 13.17 6.25 -15.06
C PRO A 191 12.33 7.52 -14.85
N ASN A 192 11.01 7.38 -14.82
CA ASN A 192 10.07 8.49 -14.65
C ASN A 192 9.03 8.15 -13.57
N SER A 193 9.19 8.71 -12.37
CA SER A 193 8.27 8.43 -11.25
C SER A 193 6.87 9.01 -11.48
N THR A 194 6.77 10.15 -12.16
CA THR A 194 5.49 10.80 -12.47
C THR A 194 4.68 9.96 -13.45
N GLU A 195 5.31 9.45 -14.49
CA GLU A 195 4.68 8.54 -15.45
C GLU A 195 4.19 7.25 -14.76
N PHE A 196 5.00 6.68 -13.87
CA PHE A 196 4.60 5.50 -13.10
C PHE A 196 3.36 5.77 -12.23
N LEU A 197 3.32 6.92 -11.56
CA LEU A 197 2.17 7.34 -10.77
C LEU A 197 0.91 7.54 -11.63
N LEU A 198 1.03 8.21 -12.78
CA LEU A 198 -0.09 8.42 -13.71
C LEU A 198 -0.59 7.09 -14.30
N ALA A 199 0.31 6.15 -14.61
CA ALA A 199 -0.05 4.80 -15.02
C ALA A 199 -0.79 4.05 -13.89
N ALA A 200 -0.40 4.24 -12.63
CA ALA A 200 -1.14 3.71 -11.48
C ALA A 200 -2.54 4.32 -11.36
N VAL A 201 -2.70 5.62 -11.59
CA VAL A 201 -4.03 6.27 -11.67
C VAL A 201 -4.89 5.68 -12.79
N GLY A 202 -4.29 5.43 -13.96
CA GLY A 202 -4.96 4.70 -15.04
C GLY A 202 -5.42 3.29 -14.63
N LYS A 203 -4.59 2.54 -13.91
CA LYS A 203 -4.96 1.23 -13.36
C LYS A 203 -6.11 1.31 -12.36
N LEU A 204 -6.16 2.37 -11.53
CA LEU A 204 -7.31 2.61 -10.64
C LEU A 204 -8.60 2.81 -11.44
N TYR A 205 -8.53 3.58 -12.52
CA TYR A 205 -9.67 3.77 -13.43
C TYR A 205 -10.13 2.47 -14.07
N MET A 206 -9.20 1.67 -14.61
CA MET A 206 -9.50 0.35 -15.17
C MET A 206 -10.05 -0.63 -14.13
N GLY A 207 -9.73 -0.43 -12.85
CA GLY A 207 -10.32 -1.17 -11.73
C GLY A 207 -11.75 -0.76 -11.36
N GLY A 208 -12.33 0.23 -12.05
CA GLY A 208 -13.69 0.73 -11.80
C GLY A 208 -13.76 1.90 -10.81
N LEU A 209 -12.63 2.48 -10.42
CA LEU A 209 -12.61 3.71 -9.63
C LEU A 209 -12.67 4.96 -10.53
N LEU A 210 -13.09 6.09 -9.96
CA LEU A 210 -13.19 7.36 -10.69
C LEU A 210 -12.21 8.39 -10.11
N PRO A 211 -10.90 8.28 -10.41
CA PRO A 211 -9.92 9.24 -9.93
C PRO A 211 -10.17 10.63 -10.55
N LYS A 212 -10.18 11.67 -9.71
CA LYS A 212 -10.33 13.07 -10.16
C LYS A 212 -8.98 13.61 -10.66
N VAL A 213 -8.58 13.19 -11.86
CA VAL A 213 -7.28 13.55 -12.47
C VAL A 213 -7.10 15.07 -12.61
N SER A 214 -8.20 15.82 -12.76
CA SER A 214 -8.20 17.29 -12.79
C SER A 214 -7.57 17.94 -11.55
N ASN A 215 -7.51 17.24 -10.41
CA ASN A 215 -6.89 17.76 -9.20
C ASN A 215 -5.35 17.68 -9.21
N LEU A 216 -4.76 17.04 -10.24
CA LEU A 216 -3.31 16.84 -10.35
C LEU A 216 -2.62 17.95 -11.16
N TYR A 217 -3.38 18.82 -11.83
CA TYR A 217 -2.86 19.91 -12.65
C TYR A 217 -3.67 21.19 -12.43
N PRO A 218 -3.16 22.36 -12.83
CA PRO A 218 -3.88 23.63 -12.65
C PRO A 218 -5.28 23.61 -13.27
N PRO A 219 -6.28 24.27 -12.65
CA PRO A 219 -7.63 24.34 -13.21
C PRO A 219 -7.62 24.88 -14.64
N VAL A 220 -8.35 24.20 -15.53
CA VAL A 220 -8.57 24.66 -16.90
C VAL A 220 -9.51 25.84 -16.89
N GLN A 221 -9.17 26.90 -17.64
CA GLN A 221 -10.06 28.04 -17.84
C GLN A 221 -11.10 27.71 -18.91
N TYR A 222 -12.35 28.01 -18.59
CA TYR A 222 -13.48 27.88 -19.50
C TYR A 222 -14.03 29.27 -19.86
N PRO A 223 -14.59 29.47 -21.07
CA PRO A 223 -14.76 28.49 -22.14
C PRO A 223 -13.43 28.08 -22.80
N VAL A 224 -13.43 26.92 -23.48
CA VAL A 224 -12.25 26.45 -24.22
C VAL A 224 -11.98 27.35 -25.44
N SER A 225 -10.74 27.35 -25.92
CA SER A 225 -10.32 28.14 -27.08
C SER A 225 -11.07 27.75 -28.37
N ARG A 226 -11.27 28.73 -29.25
CA ARG A 226 -11.81 28.48 -30.61
C ARG A 226 -10.86 27.52 -31.34
N GLY A 227 -11.41 26.43 -31.89
CA GLY A 227 -10.64 25.40 -32.58
C GLY A 227 -10.30 24.16 -31.73
N THR A 228 -10.69 24.11 -30.45
CA THR A 228 -10.66 22.86 -29.69
C THR A 228 -11.52 21.79 -30.40
N ALA A 229 -10.94 20.61 -30.63
CA ALA A 229 -11.58 19.54 -31.38
C ALA A 229 -12.89 19.07 -30.71
N SER A 230 -13.88 18.73 -31.54
CA SER A 230 -15.12 18.11 -31.05
C SER A 230 -14.85 16.72 -30.47
N LEU A 231 -15.53 16.39 -29.38
CA LEU A 231 -15.52 15.04 -28.80
C LEU A 231 -16.56 14.11 -29.44
N SER A 232 -17.52 14.65 -30.21
CA SER A 232 -18.68 13.88 -30.72
C SER A 232 -18.28 12.69 -31.60
N SER A 233 -17.22 12.82 -32.39
CA SER A 233 -16.74 11.75 -33.27
C SER A 233 -15.91 10.68 -32.57
N LEU A 234 -15.53 10.90 -31.29
CA LEU A 234 -14.72 9.97 -30.52
C LEU A 234 -15.57 8.99 -29.69
N VAL A 235 -16.86 9.29 -29.51
CA VAL A 235 -17.78 8.44 -28.77
C VAL A 235 -18.46 7.49 -29.76
N THR A 236 -18.25 6.20 -29.57
CA THR A 236 -18.91 5.14 -30.33
C THR A 236 -19.81 4.32 -29.41
N TRP A 237 -20.84 3.72 -29.98
CA TRP A 237 -21.76 2.83 -29.29
C TRP A 237 -21.71 1.45 -29.95
N ASN A 238 -22.11 0.42 -29.20
CA ASN A 238 -22.41 -0.87 -29.83
C ASN A 238 -23.77 -0.74 -30.54
N HIS A 239 -23.75 -0.83 -31.88
CA HIS A 239 -24.92 -0.77 -32.75
C HIS A 239 -25.26 -2.14 -33.36
N GLU A 240 -24.86 -3.24 -32.73
CA GLU A 240 -25.19 -4.61 -33.17
C GLU A 240 -26.70 -4.89 -33.16
N ASP A 241 -27.43 -4.32 -32.19
CA ASP A 241 -28.88 -4.44 -32.13
C ASP A 241 -29.54 -3.48 -33.14
N ILE A 242 -30.25 -4.05 -34.11
CA ILE A 242 -31.08 -3.30 -35.05
C ILE A 242 -32.47 -3.17 -34.43
N LEU A 243 -32.89 -1.92 -34.20
CA LEU A 243 -34.26 -1.63 -33.79
C LEU A 243 -35.16 -1.57 -35.03
N ASP A 244 -36.31 -2.24 -34.96
CA ASP A 244 -37.30 -2.18 -36.02
C ASP A 244 -37.75 -0.73 -36.24
N SER A 245 -37.52 -0.23 -37.44
CA SER A 245 -38.11 1.03 -37.88
C SER A 245 -39.57 0.76 -38.24
N PRO A 246 -40.54 1.55 -37.72
CA PRO A 246 -41.94 1.43 -38.15
C PRO A 246 -42.18 1.87 -39.60
N ILE A 247 -41.12 2.21 -40.34
CA ILE A 247 -41.15 2.64 -41.74
C ILE A 247 -40.23 1.72 -42.53
N ASP A 248 -40.80 0.78 -43.28
CA ASP A 248 -40.14 0.12 -44.41
C ASP A 248 -39.99 1.17 -45.52
N ILE A 249 -38.85 1.87 -45.55
CA ILE A 249 -38.53 2.72 -46.69
C ILE A 249 -38.07 1.78 -47.81
N ASP A 250 -38.99 1.47 -48.72
CA ASP A 250 -38.67 0.84 -49.99
C ASP A 250 -37.85 1.81 -50.84
N ILE A 251 -36.53 1.66 -50.80
CA ILE A 251 -35.56 2.49 -51.52
C ILE A 251 -35.81 2.44 -53.05
N SER A 252 -36.52 1.42 -53.56
CA SER A 252 -36.89 1.35 -54.97
C SER A 252 -37.96 2.37 -55.39
N GLN A 253 -38.61 3.04 -54.45
CA GLN A 253 -39.58 4.11 -54.74
C GLN A 253 -38.99 5.52 -54.72
N MET A 254 -37.69 5.68 -54.41
CA MET A 254 -37.00 6.96 -54.47
C MET A 254 -36.29 7.18 -55.82
N GLU A 255 -37.05 7.20 -56.93
CA GLU A 255 -36.56 7.79 -58.18
C GLU A 255 -36.73 9.32 -58.10
N GLY A 256 -35.62 10.07 -58.18
CA GLY A 256 -35.70 11.52 -58.45
C GLY A 256 -34.69 12.46 -57.79
N PHE A 257 -33.69 11.98 -57.04
CA PHE A 257 -32.63 12.87 -56.57
C PHE A 257 -31.49 12.97 -57.59
N ASP A 258 -31.57 14.00 -58.42
CA ASP A 258 -30.49 14.48 -59.27
C ASP A 258 -29.27 14.85 -58.42
N THR A 259 -28.13 14.23 -58.71
CA THR A 259 -26.85 14.45 -58.01
C THR A 259 -25.96 15.50 -58.69
N SER A 260 -26.51 16.40 -59.50
CA SER A 260 -25.75 17.53 -60.03
C SER A 260 -25.45 18.55 -58.93
N VAL A 261 -24.24 18.44 -58.37
CA VAL A 261 -23.63 19.45 -57.49
C VAL A 261 -23.11 20.58 -58.38
N ASP A 262 -23.78 21.73 -58.37
CA ASP A 262 -23.25 22.97 -58.94
C ASP A 262 -22.02 23.41 -58.14
N HIS A 263 -20.86 23.41 -58.79
CA HIS A 263 -19.67 24.09 -58.31
C HIS A 263 -19.70 25.55 -58.73
N ASN A 264 -19.90 26.44 -57.75
CA ASN A 264 -19.42 27.84 -57.77
C ASN A 264 -18.88 28.21 -56.40
#